data_AF-K9KEU2-F1
#
_entry.id   AF-K9KEU2-F1
#
_cell.length_a   1.000
_cell.length_b   1.000
_cell.length_c   1.000
_cell.angle_alpha   90.00
_cell.angle_beta   90.00
_cell.angle_gamma   90.00
#
_symmetry.space_group_name_H-M   'P 1'
#
loop_
_entity.id
_entity.type
_entity.pdbx_description
1 polymer ?
#
loop_
_entity_poly.entity_id
_entity_poly.type
_entity_poly.pdbx_seq_one_letter_code
_entity_poly.pdbx_strand_id
1 'polypeptide(L)'
;VEGKGSESSTEHKGSSGDIANPFPVPSLPNGNSKPGKPQMKFDKQQADFLYEGAKKVKIKAETTTDKVGKAFKYAEAALSLIECGIAMESEGPAAKSAYSVYSETVDLINFVLSLKSFSDVTTPLPGKIFAVLCMRCQSILNMAMFRCKKDTAIKYSRTLNEHFKISSKVAQAPSPCVARSTGTPSPLSPMPSPASSIGSQASAGSVGSSGMPATISTPVTIQNMTSSYVTITSHILTAFDLWEQAEFLTRNNKEFFAQLSTSERALALNSSLEDLVRYTRQGFQRLKQVTKTP
;
A
#
# COMPACT_ATOMS: atom_id res chain seq x y z
N VAL A 1 1.07 -46.21 89.86
CA VAL A 1 0.20 -45.03 89.80
C VAL A 1 0.22 -44.56 88.34
N GLU A 2 -0.44 -45.29 87.43
CA GLU A 2 -1.89 -45.24 87.09
C GLU A 2 -2.20 -44.06 86.15
N GLY A 3 -3.02 -44.15 85.09
CA GLY A 3 -3.71 -45.26 84.37
C GLY A 3 -4.33 -44.63 83.08
N LYS A 4 -4.31 -45.22 81.87
CA LYS A 4 -4.96 -46.44 81.30
C LYS A 4 -6.44 -46.24 80.87
N GLY A 5 -6.69 -46.33 79.54
CA GLY A 5 -7.99 -46.33 78.82
C GLY A 5 -7.82 -45.68 77.42
N SER A 6 -8.22 -46.21 76.25
CA SER A 6 -9.45 -46.90 75.77
C SER A 6 -10.62 -45.92 75.52
N GLU A 7 -11.37 -45.89 74.40
CA GLU A 7 -11.48 -46.64 73.12
C GLU A 7 -11.73 -45.62 71.96
N SER A 8 -11.60 -45.83 70.64
CA SER A 8 -11.74 -46.96 69.69
C SER A 8 -13.14 -47.18 69.05
N SER A 9 -13.40 -46.51 67.92
CA SER A 9 -14.31 -46.93 66.82
C SER A 9 -13.86 -46.27 65.50
N THR A 10 -13.77 -46.87 64.30
CA THR A 10 -14.64 -47.77 63.48
C THR A 10 -15.99 -47.13 63.11
N GLU A 11 -16.54 -47.21 61.89
CA GLU A 11 -16.04 -47.51 60.51
C GLU A 11 -17.14 -47.09 59.48
N HIS A 12 -17.10 -47.17 58.14
CA HIS A 12 -16.22 -47.70 57.07
C HIS A 12 -16.52 -46.93 55.74
N LYS A 13 -15.87 -47.31 54.62
CA LYS A 13 -16.36 -47.24 53.22
C LYS A 13 -16.22 -45.90 52.44
N GLY A 14 -15.60 -45.85 51.25
CA GLY A 14 -14.73 -46.84 50.58
C GLY A 14 -14.63 -46.67 49.06
N SER A 15 -13.49 -47.08 48.49
CA SER A 15 -13.21 -47.49 47.07
C SER A 15 -13.76 -46.61 45.93
N SER A 16 -12.94 -46.07 45.02
CA SER A 16 -12.04 -46.85 44.15
C SER A 16 -10.80 -46.06 43.73
N GLY A 17 -9.70 -46.76 43.45
CA GLY A 17 -8.57 -46.21 42.70
C GLY A 17 -8.62 -46.63 41.23
N ASP A 18 -7.73 -46.04 40.42
CA ASP A 18 -6.99 -46.76 39.38
C ASP A 18 -5.61 -46.10 39.17
N ILE A 19 -4.72 -46.73 38.42
CA ILE A 19 -3.26 -46.56 38.49
C ILE A 19 -2.67 -45.88 37.24
N ALA A 20 -1.70 -44.99 37.49
CA ALA A 20 -0.65 -44.47 36.59
C ALA A 20 -1.03 -43.88 35.21
N ASN A 21 -0.59 -42.64 34.99
CA ASN A 21 -0.13 -42.17 33.67
C ASN A 21 0.99 -41.12 33.85
N PRO A 22 2.23 -41.37 33.39
CA PRO A 22 3.38 -40.50 33.67
C PRO A 22 3.59 -39.42 32.59
N PHE A 23 2.67 -38.47 32.49
CA PHE A 23 2.81 -37.32 31.58
C PHE A 23 2.64 -35.98 32.33
N PRO A 24 3.67 -35.11 32.36
CA PRO A 24 3.55 -33.79 32.97
C PRO A 24 2.72 -32.86 32.09
N VAL A 25 1.44 -32.69 32.43
CA VAL A 25 0.55 -31.73 31.77
C VAL A 25 1.09 -30.31 32.00
N PRO A 26 1.41 -29.52 30.96
CA PRO A 26 1.90 -28.16 31.16
C PRO A 26 0.81 -27.27 31.79
N SER A 27 1.11 -26.68 32.94
CA SER A 27 0.20 -25.75 33.63
C SER A 27 -0.13 -24.56 32.73
N LEU A 28 -1.40 -24.42 32.34
CA LEU A 28 -1.88 -23.26 31.61
C LEU A 28 -1.64 -21.98 32.45
N PRO A 29 -1.03 -20.93 31.89
CA PRO A 29 -0.77 -19.70 32.64
C PRO A 29 -2.09 -19.00 32.97
N ASN A 30 -2.36 -18.82 34.27
CA ASN A 30 -3.59 -18.20 34.75
C ASN A 30 -3.71 -16.75 34.24
N GLY A 31 -4.87 -16.40 33.67
CA GLY A 31 -5.06 -15.20 32.85
C GLY A 31 -5.16 -13.91 33.65
N ASN A 32 -4.03 -13.26 33.95
CA ASN A 32 -4.00 -11.86 34.39
C ASN A 32 -2.75 -11.11 33.90
N SER A 33 -2.59 -11.02 32.59
CA SER A 33 -1.61 -10.13 31.95
C SER A 33 -2.09 -8.67 32.03
N LYS A 34 -1.64 -7.96 33.07
CA LYS A 34 -1.77 -6.49 33.16
C LYS A 34 -1.24 -5.84 31.87
N PRO A 35 -1.88 -4.79 31.31
CA PRO A 35 -1.46 -4.20 30.04
C PRO A 35 0.01 -3.76 30.02
N GLY A 36 0.82 -4.45 29.21
CA GLY A 36 2.26 -4.26 29.13
C GLY A 36 2.65 -2.91 28.50
N LYS A 37 2.87 -1.88 29.33
CA LYS A 37 3.25 -0.53 28.88
C LYS A 37 4.75 -0.14 28.86
N PRO A 38 5.77 -1.05 28.84
CA PRO A 38 7.14 -0.66 28.51
C PRO A 38 7.34 -0.38 27.01
N GLN A 39 6.89 -1.30 26.15
CA GLN A 39 7.27 -1.37 24.73
C GLN A 39 6.98 -0.07 23.96
N MET A 40 5.77 0.48 24.11
CA MET A 40 5.34 1.75 23.48
C MET A 40 6.28 2.95 23.71
N LYS A 41 7.08 2.96 24.78
CA LYS A 41 8.08 4.04 24.98
C LYS A 41 9.34 3.79 24.15
N PHE A 42 9.79 2.54 24.09
CA PHE A 42 11.00 2.14 23.40
C PHE A 42 10.88 2.35 21.89
N ASP A 43 9.79 1.87 21.29
CA ASP A 43 9.57 1.92 19.84
C ASP A 43 9.46 3.37 19.32
N LYS A 44 8.80 4.26 20.08
CA LYS A 44 8.76 5.69 19.77
C LYS A 44 10.14 6.37 19.93
N GLN A 45 10.86 6.10 21.02
CA GLN A 45 12.20 6.67 21.21
C GLN A 45 13.18 6.20 20.11
N GLN A 46 13.00 4.98 19.61
CA GLN A 46 13.73 4.44 18.47
C GLN A 46 13.37 5.17 17.16
N ALA A 47 12.09 5.46 16.90
CA ALA A 47 11.66 6.25 15.74
C ALA A 47 12.23 7.68 15.77
N ASP A 48 12.12 8.38 16.91
CA ASP A 48 12.68 9.73 17.10
C ASP A 48 14.21 9.73 16.88
N PHE A 49 14.92 8.72 17.37
CA PHE A 49 16.36 8.55 17.17
C PHE A 49 16.73 8.30 15.70
N LEU A 50 16.00 7.43 14.99
CA LEU A 50 16.20 7.16 13.56
C LEU A 50 15.95 8.40 12.70
N TYR A 51 14.91 9.18 13.00
CA TYR A 51 14.59 10.43 12.30
C TYR A 51 15.70 11.47 12.46
N GLU A 52 16.20 11.68 13.68
CA GLU A 52 17.34 12.56 13.93
C GLU A 52 18.65 12.03 13.33
N GLY A 53 18.81 10.70 13.24
CA GLY A 53 19.87 10.05 12.47
C GLY A 53 19.82 10.44 10.99
N ALA A 54 18.66 10.26 10.35
CA ALA A 54 18.44 10.59 8.95
C ALA A 54 18.70 12.08 8.64
N LYS A 55 18.21 13.01 9.48
CA LYS A 55 18.52 14.45 9.37
C LYS A 55 20.02 14.73 9.40
N LYS A 56 20.76 14.12 10.34
CA LYS A 56 22.23 14.29 10.44
C LYS A 56 22.95 13.74 9.22
N VAL A 57 22.46 12.68 8.57
CA VAL A 57 23.01 12.17 7.31
C VAL A 57 22.66 13.09 6.13
N LYS A 58 21.43 13.64 6.08
CA LYS A 58 21.01 14.63 5.06
C LYS A 58 21.89 15.89 5.08
N ILE A 59 22.14 16.48 6.26
CA ILE A 59 23.01 17.66 6.42
C ILE A 59 24.47 17.34 6.01
N LYS A 60 24.95 16.12 6.28
CA LYS A 60 26.24 15.62 5.79
C LYS A 60 26.28 15.42 4.27
N ALA A 61 25.15 15.25 3.60
CA ALA A 61 25.05 15.22 2.14
C ALA A 61 25.03 16.63 1.54
N GLU A 62 24.29 17.56 2.15
CA GLU A 62 24.21 18.97 1.75
C GLU A 62 25.61 19.60 1.68
N THR A 63 26.43 19.37 2.71
CA THR A 63 27.84 19.80 2.83
C THR A 63 28.86 19.03 1.98
N THR A 64 28.44 18.02 1.19
CA THR A 64 29.37 17.26 0.33
C THR A 64 29.55 17.93 -1.04
N THR A 65 30.81 18.06 -1.47
CA THR A 65 31.18 18.63 -2.78
C THR A 65 31.18 17.59 -3.90
N ASP A 66 31.62 16.35 -3.63
CA ASP A 66 31.49 15.22 -4.55
C ASP A 66 30.01 14.87 -4.80
N LYS A 67 29.60 14.91 -6.06
CA LYS A 67 28.23 14.65 -6.51
C LYS A 67 27.79 13.20 -6.27
N VAL A 68 28.71 12.23 -6.42
CA VAL A 68 28.42 10.80 -6.26
C VAL A 68 28.26 10.46 -4.79
N GLY A 69 29.23 10.85 -3.95
CA GLY A 69 29.15 10.73 -2.50
C GLY A 69 27.98 11.51 -1.88
N LYS A 70 27.59 12.65 -2.45
CA LYS A 70 26.38 13.40 -2.06
C LYS A 70 25.10 12.58 -2.30
N ALA A 71 24.94 12.01 -3.49
CA ALA A 71 23.81 11.13 -3.79
C ALA A 71 23.77 9.89 -2.88
N PHE A 72 24.90 9.22 -2.67
CA PHE A 72 24.98 8.08 -1.74
C PHE A 72 24.63 8.45 -0.30
N LYS A 73 24.99 9.65 0.19
CA LYS A 73 24.62 10.11 1.54
C LYS A 73 23.13 10.43 1.64
N TYR A 74 22.53 11.10 0.66
CA TYR A 74 21.07 11.32 0.66
C TYR A 74 20.30 9.99 0.55
N ALA A 75 20.79 9.02 -0.24
CA ALA A 75 20.17 7.70 -0.32
C ALA A 75 20.29 6.92 1.00
N GLU A 76 21.42 7.02 1.71
CA GLU A 76 21.56 6.46 3.06
C GLU A 76 20.60 7.13 4.06
N ALA A 77 20.43 8.46 3.97
CA ALA A 77 19.44 9.19 4.77
C ALA A 77 18.00 8.73 4.45
N ALA A 78 17.69 8.49 3.17
CA ALA A 78 16.41 7.93 2.75
C ALA A 78 16.16 6.55 3.37
N LEU A 79 17.15 5.64 3.36
CA LEU A 79 17.01 4.33 4.01
C LEU A 79 16.74 4.45 5.52
N SER A 80 17.38 5.39 6.23
CA SER A 80 17.07 5.63 7.64
C SER A 80 15.71 6.31 7.88
N LEU A 81 15.14 7.02 6.89
CA LEU A 81 13.73 7.42 6.95
C LEU A 81 12.79 6.22 6.74
N ILE A 82 13.13 5.25 5.89
CA ILE A 82 12.37 3.99 5.79
C ILE A 82 12.34 3.28 7.15
N GLU A 83 13.49 3.12 7.81
CA GLU A 83 13.57 2.51 9.15
C GLU A 83 12.75 3.29 10.19
N CYS A 84 12.78 4.62 10.16
CA CYS A 84 11.91 5.46 11.00
C CYS A 84 10.42 5.20 10.73
N GLY A 85 10.02 5.07 9.46
CA GLY A 85 8.66 4.76 9.07
C GLY A 85 8.20 3.38 9.54
N ILE A 86 9.07 2.36 9.45
CA ILE A 86 8.81 1.01 10.00
C ILE A 86 8.58 1.08 11.52
N ALA A 87 9.44 1.80 12.25
CA ALA A 87 9.26 1.99 13.69
C ALA A 87 7.92 2.68 14.03
N MET A 88 7.46 3.61 13.18
CA MET A 88 6.15 4.27 13.29
C MET A 88 4.95 3.40 12.89
N GLU A 89 5.12 2.32 12.12
CA GLU A 89 4.03 1.36 11.81
C GLU A 89 3.60 0.54 13.03
N SER A 90 4.39 0.53 14.12
CA SER A 90 4.03 -0.15 15.38
C SER A 90 2.87 0.50 16.15
N GLU A 91 2.48 1.74 15.81
CA GLU A 91 1.45 2.51 16.52
C GLU A 91 0.12 2.60 15.74
N GLY A 92 -1.01 2.39 16.44
CA GLY A 92 -2.36 2.28 15.85
C GLY A 92 -2.80 3.48 14.97
N PRO A 93 -3.28 4.60 15.55
CA PRO A 93 -3.69 5.77 14.76
C PRO A 93 -2.50 6.51 14.10
N ALA A 94 -1.26 6.10 14.36
CA ALA A 94 -0.03 6.71 13.82
C ALA A 94 0.43 6.11 12.48
N ALA A 95 -0.34 5.20 11.87
CA ALA A 95 -0.21 4.86 10.45
C ALA A 95 -0.21 6.10 9.52
N LYS A 96 -0.77 7.24 9.99
CA LYS A 96 -0.68 8.55 9.33
C LYS A 96 0.73 9.16 9.32
N SER A 97 1.52 9.00 10.40
CA SER A 97 2.89 9.52 10.47
C SER A 97 3.86 8.65 9.65
N ALA A 98 3.73 7.33 9.70
CA ALA A 98 4.50 6.42 8.82
C ALA A 98 4.29 6.77 7.34
N TYR A 99 3.03 7.01 6.93
CA TYR A 99 2.71 7.48 5.57
C TYR A 99 3.42 8.79 5.19
N SER A 100 3.51 9.78 6.10
CA SER A 100 4.21 11.06 5.84
C SER A 100 5.69 10.80 5.57
N VAL A 101 6.35 10.05 6.46
CA VAL A 101 7.77 9.72 6.34
C VAL A 101 8.04 8.95 5.05
N TYR A 102 7.18 8.03 4.62
CA TYR A 102 7.32 7.35 3.32
C TYR A 102 7.16 8.29 2.12
N SER A 103 6.22 9.23 2.16
CA SER A 103 6.05 10.24 1.11
C SER A 103 7.30 11.13 1.00
N GLU A 104 7.75 11.68 2.14
CA GLU A 104 8.97 12.49 2.26
C GLU A 104 10.22 11.72 1.79
N THR A 105 10.25 10.40 2.00
CA THR A 105 11.32 9.51 1.51
C THR A 105 11.26 9.33 0.00
N VAL A 106 10.08 9.16 -0.60
CA VAL A 106 9.92 9.07 -2.07
C VAL A 106 10.35 10.38 -2.74
N ASP A 107 10.01 11.53 -2.15
CA ASP A 107 10.43 12.86 -2.62
C ASP A 107 11.96 13.06 -2.49
N LEU A 108 12.57 12.59 -1.39
CA LEU A 108 14.02 12.59 -1.24
C LEU A 108 14.71 11.69 -2.29
N ILE A 109 14.13 10.52 -2.63
CA ILE A 109 14.69 9.64 -3.67
C ILE A 109 14.50 10.26 -5.07
N ASN A 110 13.37 10.91 -5.35
CA ASN A 110 13.15 11.69 -6.58
C ASN A 110 14.22 12.80 -6.74
N PHE A 111 14.49 13.55 -5.67
CA PHE A 111 15.56 14.54 -5.64
C PHE A 111 16.94 13.92 -5.88
N VAL A 112 17.23 12.76 -5.30
CA VAL A 112 18.51 12.05 -5.52
C VAL A 112 18.68 11.59 -6.96
N LEU A 113 17.62 11.08 -7.59
CA LEU A 113 17.64 10.65 -9.00
C LEU A 113 17.75 11.83 -9.97
N SER A 114 17.21 13.01 -9.63
CA SER A 114 17.35 14.23 -10.44
C SER A 114 18.75 14.87 -10.37
N LEU A 115 19.63 14.42 -9.46
CA LEU A 115 21.02 14.87 -9.42
C LEU A 115 21.74 14.48 -10.72
N LYS A 116 22.40 15.45 -11.37
CA LYS A 116 23.01 15.33 -12.71
C LYS A 116 24.03 14.18 -12.88
N SER A 117 24.48 13.53 -11.80
CA SER A 117 25.31 12.32 -11.86
C SER A 117 24.56 11.05 -12.31
N PHE A 118 23.22 11.04 -12.31
CA PHE A 118 22.39 9.84 -12.56
C PHE A 118 21.30 10.04 -13.62
N SER A 119 21.18 11.24 -14.18
CA SER A 119 20.10 11.68 -15.08
C SER A 119 20.50 11.71 -16.58
N ASP A 120 21.70 11.22 -16.92
CA ASP A 120 22.23 11.28 -18.29
C ASP A 120 22.05 9.93 -19.01
N VAL A 121 21.74 9.94 -20.31
CA VAL A 121 21.67 8.71 -21.13
C VAL A 121 23.03 8.00 -21.14
N THR A 122 24.11 8.77 -21.07
CA THR A 122 25.50 8.29 -20.96
C THR A 122 25.91 7.87 -19.55
N THR A 123 25.03 7.93 -18.54
CA THR A 123 25.35 7.58 -17.14
C THR A 123 26.09 6.23 -17.06
N PRO A 124 27.30 6.19 -16.44
CA PRO A 124 28.10 4.97 -16.32
C PRO A 124 27.36 3.82 -15.63
N LEU A 125 27.84 2.59 -15.85
CA LEU A 125 27.21 1.36 -15.33
C LEU A 125 26.88 1.44 -13.81
N PRO A 126 27.76 1.95 -12.92
CA PRO A 126 27.42 2.09 -11.51
C PRO A 126 26.23 3.02 -11.25
N GLY A 127 26.06 4.09 -12.04
CA GLY A 127 24.92 5.00 -11.89
C GLY A 127 23.60 4.37 -12.32
N LYS A 128 23.62 3.47 -13.31
CA LYS A 128 22.44 2.68 -13.71
C LYS A 128 22.03 1.68 -12.62
N ILE A 129 23.01 1.03 -11.97
CA ILE A 129 22.77 0.14 -10.81
C ILE A 129 22.21 0.94 -9.61
N PHE A 130 22.77 2.12 -9.33
CA PHE A 130 22.27 3.02 -8.29
C PHE A 130 20.80 3.43 -8.54
N ALA A 131 20.47 3.81 -9.77
CA ALA A 131 19.11 4.19 -10.15
C ALA A 131 18.12 3.04 -9.93
N VAL A 132 18.46 1.81 -10.36
CA VAL A 132 17.64 0.61 -10.13
C VAL A 132 17.35 0.40 -8.65
N LEU A 133 18.36 0.48 -7.78
CA LEU A 133 18.18 0.32 -6.33
C LEU A 133 17.22 1.38 -5.75
N CYS A 134 17.36 2.64 -6.16
CA CYS A 134 16.43 3.71 -5.80
C CYS A 134 14.98 3.47 -6.31
N MET A 135 14.81 2.94 -7.54
CA MET A 135 13.50 2.61 -8.09
C MET A 135 12.84 1.43 -7.35
N ARG A 136 13.60 0.42 -6.90
CA ARG A 136 13.08 -0.64 -6.01
C ARG A 136 12.58 -0.04 -4.68
N CYS A 137 13.30 0.93 -4.11
CA CYS A 137 12.83 1.64 -2.92
C CYS A 137 11.51 2.39 -3.17
N GLN A 138 11.43 3.21 -4.22
CA GLN A 138 10.21 3.97 -4.52
C GLN A 138 9.02 3.06 -4.83
N SER A 139 9.23 1.94 -5.51
CA SER A 139 8.20 0.95 -5.81
C SER A 139 7.62 0.31 -4.53
N ILE A 140 8.47 -0.25 -3.67
CA ILE A 140 8.01 -0.89 -2.42
C ILE A 140 7.48 0.14 -1.41
N LEU A 141 7.99 1.38 -1.40
CA LEU A 141 7.42 2.49 -0.62
C LEU A 141 6.04 2.91 -1.10
N ASN A 142 5.76 2.90 -2.41
CA ASN A 142 4.41 3.12 -2.90
C ASN A 142 3.45 1.98 -2.49
N MET A 143 3.91 0.72 -2.52
CA MET A 143 3.14 -0.39 -1.93
C MET A 143 2.90 -0.19 -0.43
N ALA A 144 3.86 0.36 0.33
CA ALA A 144 3.66 0.70 1.74
C ALA A 144 2.62 1.81 1.93
N MET A 145 2.71 2.92 1.19
CA MET A 145 1.74 4.02 1.24
C MET A 145 0.32 3.56 0.87
N PHE A 146 0.18 2.63 -0.08
CA PHE A 146 -1.09 1.94 -0.34
C PHE A 146 -1.55 1.12 0.87
N ARG A 147 -0.69 0.28 1.47
CA ARG A 147 -1.01 -0.53 2.66
C ARG A 147 -1.56 0.34 3.80
N CYS A 148 -0.92 1.48 4.10
CA CYS A 148 -1.35 2.43 5.13
C CYS A 148 -2.77 3.01 4.94
N LYS A 149 -3.35 2.93 3.72
CA LYS A 149 -4.68 3.45 3.39
C LYS A 149 -5.61 2.39 2.77
N LYS A 150 -5.22 1.12 2.77
CA LYS A 150 -5.91 0.01 2.08
C LYS A 150 -7.39 -0.11 2.47
N ASP A 151 -7.70 -0.09 3.76
CA ASP A 151 -9.09 -0.27 4.23
C ASP A 151 -9.99 0.92 3.88
N THR A 152 -9.42 2.13 3.84
CA THR A 152 -10.09 3.32 3.32
C THR A 152 -10.44 3.17 1.84
N ALA A 153 -9.51 2.67 1.01
CA ALA A 153 -9.79 2.38 -0.38
C ALA A 153 -10.83 1.26 -0.56
N ILE A 154 -10.80 0.19 0.24
CA ILE A 154 -11.81 -0.89 0.21
C ILE A 154 -13.18 -0.39 0.68
N LYS A 155 -13.24 0.58 1.60
CA LYS A 155 -14.48 1.25 1.99
C LYS A 155 -15.03 2.11 0.85
N TYR A 156 -14.22 3.01 0.28
CA TYR A 156 -14.64 3.89 -0.81
C TYR A 156 -15.03 3.09 -2.06
N SER A 157 -14.27 2.05 -2.44
CA SER A 157 -14.59 1.16 -3.56
C SER A 157 -16.01 0.60 -3.47
N ARG A 158 -16.42 0.11 -2.29
CA ARG A 158 -17.79 -0.39 -2.06
C ARG A 158 -18.84 0.72 -2.19
N THR A 159 -18.71 1.80 -1.43
CA THR A 159 -19.68 2.91 -1.41
C THR A 159 -19.84 3.58 -2.79
N LEU A 160 -18.75 3.74 -3.54
CA LEU A 160 -18.78 4.29 -4.90
C LEU A 160 -19.46 3.33 -5.88
N ASN A 161 -19.14 2.04 -5.83
CA ASN A 161 -19.75 1.01 -6.68
C ASN A 161 -21.26 0.89 -6.43
N GLU A 162 -21.70 0.96 -5.17
CA GLU A 162 -23.12 1.01 -4.79
C GLU A 162 -23.79 2.30 -5.30
N HIS A 163 -23.18 3.46 -5.06
CA HIS A 163 -23.71 4.75 -5.53
C HIS A 163 -23.89 4.80 -7.05
N PHE A 164 -22.89 4.40 -7.83
CA PHE A 164 -22.99 4.42 -9.29
C PHE A 164 -23.95 3.36 -9.84
N LYS A 165 -24.08 2.20 -9.19
CA LYS A 165 -25.12 1.19 -9.54
C LYS A 165 -26.54 1.70 -9.30
N ILE A 166 -26.78 2.43 -8.20
CA ILE A 166 -28.09 3.03 -7.90
C ILE A 166 -28.36 4.20 -8.85
N SER A 167 -27.40 5.10 -9.00
CA SER A 167 -27.52 6.28 -9.87
C SER A 167 -27.75 5.92 -11.33
N SER A 168 -27.08 4.90 -11.87
CA SER A 168 -27.31 4.37 -13.22
C SER A 168 -28.75 3.88 -13.42
N LYS A 169 -29.32 3.17 -12.43
CA LYS A 169 -30.73 2.72 -12.45
C LYS A 169 -31.75 3.85 -12.31
N VAL A 170 -31.38 4.99 -11.73
CA VAL A 170 -32.27 6.16 -11.57
C VAL A 170 -32.17 7.09 -12.79
N ALA A 171 -31.01 7.21 -13.42
CA ALA A 171 -30.83 7.94 -14.67
C ALA A 171 -31.50 7.24 -15.87
N GLN A 172 -31.58 5.91 -15.84
CA GLN A 172 -32.40 5.11 -16.75
C GLN A 172 -33.86 5.13 -16.29
N ALA A 173 -34.59 6.21 -16.61
CA ALA A 173 -36.03 6.26 -16.41
C ALA A 173 -36.71 5.07 -17.11
N PRO A 174 -37.58 4.26 -16.43
CA PRO A 174 -38.20 3.10 -17.05
C PRO A 174 -39.07 3.52 -18.25
N SER A 175 -38.66 3.15 -19.47
CA SER A 175 -39.36 3.50 -20.70
C SER A 175 -40.69 2.71 -20.79
N PRO A 176 -41.87 3.37 -20.74
CA PRO A 176 -43.15 2.70 -20.58
C PRO A 176 -43.72 2.18 -21.91
N CYS A 177 -42.90 1.47 -22.69
CA CYS A 177 -43.18 1.11 -24.08
C CYS A 177 -43.06 -0.40 -24.38
N VAL A 178 -43.70 -1.24 -23.55
CA VAL A 178 -44.11 -2.61 -23.98
C VAL A 178 -45.58 -2.83 -23.64
N ALA A 179 -46.45 -2.09 -24.35
CA ALA A 179 -47.85 -2.47 -24.45
C ALA A 179 -47.93 -3.84 -25.14
N ARG A 180 -48.56 -4.83 -24.50
CA ARG A 180 -48.68 -6.20 -25.03
C ARG A 180 -49.76 -6.25 -26.12
N SER A 181 -49.46 -5.70 -27.29
CA SER A 181 -50.33 -5.80 -28.47
C SER A 181 -50.35 -7.23 -29.00
N THR A 182 -51.41 -7.96 -28.70
CA THR A 182 -51.73 -9.23 -29.35
C THR A 182 -52.21 -8.99 -30.78
N GLY A 183 -51.43 -9.35 -31.79
CA GLY A 183 -51.93 -9.47 -33.16
C GLY A 183 -50.97 -9.07 -34.28
N THR A 184 -50.62 -10.07 -35.10
CA THR A 184 -50.22 -9.99 -36.53
C THR A 184 -48.93 -9.24 -36.94
N PRO A 185 -48.26 -9.66 -38.04
CA PRO A 185 -46.98 -9.13 -38.47
C PRO A 185 -47.08 -7.91 -39.42
N SER A 186 -45.95 -7.22 -39.58
CA SER A 186 -45.76 -6.08 -40.50
C SER A 186 -45.88 -6.46 -41.99
N PRO A 187 -46.26 -5.49 -42.83
CA PRO A 187 -45.70 -5.39 -44.17
C PRO A 187 -45.14 -3.98 -44.50
N LEU A 188 -43.92 -4.00 -45.04
CA LEU A 188 -43.38 -3.17 -46.13
C LEU A 188 -43.64 -1.64 -46.18
N SER A 189 -42.55 -0.88 -46.28
CA SER A 189 -42.51 0.50 -46.80
C SER A 189 -43.09 0.58 -48.23
N PRO A 190 -43.64 1.74 -48.63
CA PRO A 190 -42.80 2.62 -49.46
C PRO A 190 -42.94 4.12 -49.15
N MET A 191 -41.94 4.89 -49.58
CA MET A 191 -41.96 6.36 -49.59
C MET A 191 -42.25 6.86 -51.01
N PRO A 192 -43.23 7.77 -51.17
CA PRO A 192 -43.06 8.85 -52.13
C PRO A 192 -43.51 10.22 -51.58
N SER A 193 -42.74 11.25 -51.96
CA SER A 193 -43.13 12.67 -51.99
C SER A 193 -43.28 13.06 -53.48
N PRO A 194 -44.11 14.05 -53.89
CA PRO A 194 -44.02 15.43 -53.39
C PRO A 194 -45.33 16.28 -53.36
N ALA A 195 -45.14 17.58 -53.09
CA ALA A 195 -46.00 18.73 -53.42
C ALA A 195 -47.14 19.17 -52.46
N SER A 196 -46.79 20.19 -51.66
CA SER A 196 -47.47 21.51 -51.59
C SER A 196 -48.96 21.64 -51.19
N SER A 197 -49.20 22.05 -49.92
CA SER A 197 -50.15 23.14 -49.62
C SER A 197 -49.92 23.85 -48.27
N ILE A 198 -49.80 25.18 -48.36
CA ILE A 198 -50.20 26.26 -47.42
C ILE A 198 -50.49 25.88 -45.95
N GLY A 199 -49.55 26.23 -45.06
CA GLY A 199 -49.71 27.15 -43.93
C GLY A 199 -50.82 26.96 -42.87
N SER A 200 -50.41 26.66 -41.64
CA SER A 200 -51.04 27.15 -40.39
C SER A 200 -50.02 27.16 -39.23
N GLN A 201 -50.31 27.88 -38.14
CA GLN A 201 -49.28 28.34 -37.19
C GLN A 201 -48.92 27.37 -36.05
N ALA A 202 -47.68 27.52 -35.59
CA ALA A 202 -47.20 27.39 -34.21
C ALA A 202 -47.85 26.35 -33.27
N SER A 203 -47.11 25.27 -33.03
CA SER A 203 -47.14 24.57 -31.74
C SER A 203 -45.70 24.47 -31.23
N ALA A 204 -45.39 25.19 -30.15
CA ALA A 204 -44.05 25.19 -29.56
C ALA A 204 -43.82 23.93 -28.71
N GLY A 205 -42.55 23.54 -28.53
CA GLY A 205 -42.17 22.56 -27.51
C GLY A 205 -41.59 21.21 -27.98
N SER A 206 -41.05 21.11 -29.20
CA SER A 206 -40.24 19.92 -29.60
C SER A 206 -39.00 20.32 -30.40
N VAL A 207 -37.97 20.79 -29.69
CA VAL A 207 -36.61 20.95 -30.23
C VAL A 207 -35.58 20.41 -29.25
N GLY A 208 -34.76 19.48 -29.72
CA GLY A 208 -33.45 19.13 -29.16
C GLY A 208 -33.37 18.87 -27.66
N SER A 209 -33.48 17.59 -27.27
CA SER A 209 -32.53 17.07 -26.28
C SER A 209 -31.15 17.03 -26.97
N SER A 210 -30.51 18.20 -27.06
CA SER A 210 -29.13 18.32 -27.53
C SER A 210 -28.22 17.62 -26.53
N GLY A 211 -27.06 17.14 -27.00
CA GLY A 211 -26.18 16.24 -26.25
C GLY A 211 -25.49 16.88 -25.04
N MET A 212 -26.25 17.25 -24.02
CA MET A 212 -25.74 17.49 -22.68
C MET A 212 -25.15 16.17 -22.17
N PRO A 213 -23.90 16.15 -21.66
CA PRO A 213 -23.42 14.98 -20.93
C PRO A 213 -24.39 14.74 -19.77
N ALA A 214 -24.77 13.48 -19.55
CA ALA A 214 -25.65 13.08 -18.45
C ALA A 214 -24.96 13.39 -17.11
N THR A 215 -25.11 14.63 -16.65
CA THR A 215 -24.31 15.21 -15.57
C THR A 215 -24.90 14.76 -14.25
N ILE A 216 -24.53 13.53 -13.86
CA ILE A 216 -24.91 12.94 -12.58
C ILE A 216 -24.42 13.88 -11.48
N SER A 217 -25.36 14.60 -10.86
CA SER A 217 -25.11 15.47 -9.72
C SER A 217 -24.67 14.59 -8.54
N THR A 218 -23.35 14.42 -8.45
CA THR A 218 -22.69 13.61 -7.44
C THR A 218 -22.51 14.46 -6.20
N PRO A 219 -23.02 14.03 -5.02
CA PRO A 219 -22.77 14.74 -3.77
C PRO A 219 -21.26 14.96 -3.58
N VAL A 220 -20.86 16.09 -3.01
CA VAL A 220 -19.43 16.44 -2.79
C VAL A 220 -18.68 15.32 -2.05
N THR A 221 -19.36 14.61 -1.15
CA THR A 221 -18.86 13.40 -0.47
C THR A 221 -18.42 12.30 -1.46
N ILE A 222 -19.19 12.03 -2.51
CA ILE A 222 -18.87 11.03 -3.55
C ILE A 222 -17.67 11.49 -4.39
N GLN A 223 -17.58 12.77 -4.70
CA GLN A 223 -16.42 13.32 -5.43
C GLN A 223 -15.14 13.21 -4.60
N ASN A 224 -15.21 13.57 -3.30
CA ASN A 224 -14.08 13.44 -2.36
C ASN A 224 -13.67 11.98 -2.15
N MET A 225 -14.63 11.05 -2.02
CA MET A 225 -14.36 9.61 -1.96
C MET A 225 -13.71 9.10 -3.26
N THR A 226 -14.17 9.57 -4.43
CA THR A 226 -13.61 9.19 -5.74
C THR A 226 -12.17 9.67 -5.88
N SER A 227 -11.93 10.96 -5.62
CA SER A 227 -10.59 11.56 -5.65
C SER A 227 -9.63 10.83 -4.72
N SER A 228 -10.01 10.66 -3.44
CA SER A 228 -9.15 9.96 -2.48
C SER A 228 -8.98 8.47 -2.79
N TYR A 229 -9.98 7.80 -3.39
CA TYR A 229 -9.83 6.41 -3.86
C TYR A 229 -8.77 6.33 -4.97
N VAL A 230 -8.87 7.19 -5.99
CA VAL A 230 -7.90 7.28 -7.10
C VAL A 230 -6.49 7.57 -6.57
N THR A 231 -6.32 8.51 -5.64
CA THR A 231 -5.00 8.81 -5.03
C THR A 231 -4.44 7.62 -4.24
N ILE A 232 -5.27 6.83 -3.57
CA ILE A 232 -4.79 5.65 -2.83
C ILE A 232 -4.41 4.52 -3.81
N THR A 233 -5.17 4.31 -4.89
CA THR A 233 -4.90 3.25 -5.87
C THR A 233 -3.79 3.60 -6.86
N SER A 234 -3.53 4.88 -7.15
CA SER A 234 -2.44 5.29 -8.05
C SER A 234 -1.07 4.85 -7.54
N HIS A 235 -0.86 4.79 -6.22
CA HIS A 235 0.33 4.19 -5.62
C HIS A 235 0.59 2.76 -6.10
N ILE A 236 -0.45 1.95 -6.33
CA ILE A 236 -0.30 0.58 -6.86
C ILE A 236 0.28 0.63 -8.28
N LEU A 237 -0.29 1.48 -9.14
CA LEU A 237 0.14 1.64 -10.53
C LEU A 237 1.61 2.11 -10.59
N THR A 238 1.92 3.20 -9.89
CA THR A 238 3.29 3.74 -9.77
C THR A 238 4.27 2.71 -9.20
N ALA A 239 3.84 1.84 -8.28
CA ALA A 239 4.68 0.76 -7.78
C ALA A 239 5.01 -0.29 -8.85
N PHE A 240 4.03 -0.73 -9.64
CA PHE A 240 4.26 -1.67 -10.75
C PHE A 240 5.11 -1.04 -11.85
N ASP A 241 4.82 0.19 -12.27
CA ASP A 241 5.55 0.90 -13.34
C ASP A 241 7.04 1.05 -12.99
N LEU A 242 7.34 1.44 -11.74
CA LEU A 242 8.71 1.55 -11.25
C LEU A 242 9.40 0.18 -11.09
N TRP A 243 8.65 -0.86 -10.73
CA TRP A 243 9.17 -2.22 -10.61
C TRP A 243 9.57 -2.80 -11.98
N GLU A 244 8.73 -2.63 -13.00
CA GLU A 244 9.01 -3.12 -14.35
C GLU A 244 10.20 -2.38 -15.00
N GLN A 245 10.29 -1.06 -14.84
CA GLN A 245 11.46 -0.30 -15.28
C GLN A 245 12.74 -0.75 -14.56
N ALA A 246 12.66 -1.02 -13.25
CA ALA A 246 13.79 -1.55 -12.49
C ALA A 246 14.19 -2.97 -12.93
N GLU A 247 13.23 -3.84 -13.23
CA GLU A 247 13.47 -5.16 -13.86
C GLU A 247 14.14 -5.04 -15.23
N PHE A 248 13.64 -4.16 -16.09
CA PHE A 248 14.19 -3.92 -17.42
C PHE A 248 15.67 -3.50 -17.34
N LEU A 249 16.01 -2.58 -16.43
CA LEU A 249 17.38 -2.14 -16.20
C LEU A 249 18.24 -3.21 -15.48
N THR A 250 17.66 -4.04 -14.60
CA THR A 250 18.33 -5.21 -14.01
C THR A 250 18.80 -6.20 -15.09
N ARG A 251 18.07 -6.38 -16.20
CA ARG A 251 18.47 -7.27 -17.31
C ARG A 251 19.78 -6.88 -17.99
N ASN A 252 20.20 -5.61 -17.89
CA ASN A 252 21.48 -5.11 -18.41
C ASN A 252 22.63 -5.20 -17.38
N ASN A 253 22.33 -5.63 -16.14
CA ASN A 253 23.24 -5.61 -14.99
C ASN A 253 23.18 -6.95 -14.22
N LYS A 254 22.85 -8.05 -14.92
CA LYS A 254 22.45 -9.33 -14.31
C LYS A 254 23.43 -9.87 -13.28
N GLU A 255 24.74 -9.80 -13.55
CA GLU A 255 25.76 -10.34 -12.66
C GLU A 255 25.74 -9.68 -11.28
N PHE A 256 25.77 -8.33 -11.23
CA PHE A 256 25.69 -7.58 -9.98
C PHE A 256 24.45 -7.94 -9.17
N PHE A 257 23.29 -8.01 -9.82
CA PHE A 257 22.02 -8.32 -9.14
C PHE A 257 21.89 -9.80 -8.75
N ALA A 258 22.48 -10.74 -9.50
CA ALA A 258 22.57 -12.15 -9.13
C ALA A 258 23.49 -12.36 -7.92
N GLN A 259 24.68 -11.74 -7.93
CA GLN A 259 25.58 -11.75 -6.77
C GLN A 259 24.91 -11.11 -5.54
N LEU A 260 24.17 -10.01 -5.70
CA LEU A 260 23.45 -9.34 -4.61
C LEU A 260 22.34 -10.23 -4.04
N SER A 261 21.56 -10.87 -4.92
CA SER A 261 20.48 -11.81 -4.59
C SER A 261 20.96 -13.18 -4.08
N THR A 262 22.29 -13.39 -4.02
CA THR A 262 22.92 -14.56 -3.40
C THR A 262 23.36 -14.24 -1.95
N SER A 263 23.71 -12.97 -1.66
CA SER A 263 24.06 -12.51 -0.32
C SER A 263 22.87 -12.05 0.53
N GLU A 264 21.84 -11.51 -0.11
CA GLU A 264 20.56 -11.11 0.50
C GLU A 264 19.44 -11.76 -0.29
N ARG A 265 18.28 -11.99 0.34
CA ARG A 265 17.12 -12.55 -0.37
C ARG A 265 16.72 -11.64 -1.53
N ALA A 266 16.52 -12.20 -2.71
CA ALA A 266 15.99 -11.47 -3.87
C ALA A 266 14.69 -10.73 -3.50
N LEU A 267 14.62 -9.43 -3.79
CA LEU A 267 13.42 -8.63 -3.52
C LEU A 267 12.29 -8.98 -4.49
N ALA A 268 11.07 -8.97 -3.96
CA ALA A 268 9.83 -9.00 -4.71
C ALA A 268 9.00 -7.73 -4.40
N LEU A 269 8.03 -7.39 -5.25
CA LEU A 269 7.18 -6.21 -5.06
C LEU A 269 6.39 -6.22 -3.74
N ASN A 270 6.17 -7.40 -3.17
CA ASN A 270 5.52 -7.63 -1.87
C ASN A 270 6.50 -7.83 -0.69
N SER A 271 7.81 -7.64 -0.87
CA SER A 271 8.81 -7.72 0.20
C SER A 271 8.54 -6.75 1.35
N SER A 272 9.11 -7.05 2.52
CA SER A 272 9.11 -6.14 3.66
C SER A 272 9.99 -4.91 3.38
N LEU A 273 9.73 -3.82 4.10
CA LEU A 273 10.61 -2.65 4.05
C LEU A 273 11.97 -2.92 4.73
N GLU A 274 12.04 -3.88 5.66
CA GLU A 274 13.31 -4.34 6.25
C GLU A 274 14.20 -5.07 5.24
N ASP A 275 13.61 -5.98 4.43
CA ASP A 275 14.31 -6.65 3.33
C ASP A 275 14.82 -5.64 2.31
N LEU A 276 13.97 -4.66 1.96
CA LEU A 276 14.35 -3.54 1.08
C LEU A 276 15.56 -2.78 1.63
N VAL A 277 15.55 -2.39 2.91
CA VAL A 277 16.65 -1.62 3.52
C VAL A 277 17.95 -2.44 3.56
N ARG A 278 17.89 -3.72 3.95
CA ARG A 278 19.07 -4.62 3.94
C ARG A 278 19.64 -4.80 2.54
N TYR A 279 18.81 -5.22 1.58
CA TYR A 279 19.20 -5.43 0.18
C TYR A 279 19.79 -4.16 -0.45
N THR A 280 19.17 -3.00 -0.23
CA THR A 280 19.63 -1.73 -0.81
C THR A 280 20.91 -1.22 -0.15
N ARG A 281 21.09 -1.37 1.17
CA ARG A 281 22.38 -1.07 1.82
C ARG A 281 23.49 -1.96 1.28
N GLN A 282 23.25 -3.27 1.17
CA GLN A 282 24.23 -4.21 0.63
C GLN A 282 24.58 -3.90 -0.83
N GLY A 283 23.59 -3.52 -1.64
CA GLY A 283 23.77 -3.01 -3.00
C GLY A 283 24.65 -1.76 -3.03
N PHE A 284 24.33 -0.73 -2.23
CA PHE A 284 25.14 0.49 -2.17
C PHE A 284 26.56 0.25 -1.62
N GLN A 285 26.77 -0.68 -0.68
CA GLN A 285 28.10 -1.02 -0.18
C GLN A 285 28.98 -1.64 -1.27
N ARG A 286 28.46 -2.64 -2.00
CA ARG A 286 29.18 -3.23 -3.15
C ARG A 286 29.43 -2.21 -4.26
N LEU A 287 28.44 -1.37 -4.54
CA LEU A 287 28.58 -0.31 -5.55
C LEU A 287 29.68 0.69 -5.19
N LYS A 288 29.78 1.10 -3.92
CA LYS A 288 30.85 1.94 -3.37
C LYS A 288 32.24 1.27 -3.42
N GLN A 289 32.33 -0.07 -3.54
CA GLN A 289 33.59 -0.80 -3.74
C GLN A 289 33.99 -0.78 -5.22
N VAL A 290 33.06 -1.09 -6.13
CA VAL A 290 33.27 -1.05 -7.59
C VAL A 290 33.68 0.34 -8.08
N THR A 291 33.17 1.41 -7.47
CA THR A 291 33.59 2.80 -7.79
C THR A 291 34.89 3.25 -7.12
N LYS A 292 35.61 2.36 -6.42
CA LYS A 292 36.90 2.66 -5.75
C LYS A 292 38.09 1.88 -6.30
N THR A 293 37.85 0.75 -6.98
CA THR A 293 38.84 0.10 -7.82
C THR A 293 39.12 0.97 -9.06
N PRO A 294 40.38 1.32 -9.34
CA PRO A 294 40.76 2.06 -10.55
C PRO A 294 40.72 1.18 -11.80
#